data_AF-A0A1G0CMG8-F1
#
_entry.id   AF-A0A1G0CMG8-F1
#
_cell.length_a   1.000
_cell.length_b   1.000
_cell.length_c   1.000
_cell.angle_alpha   90.00
_cell.angle_beta   90.00
_cell.angle_gamma   90.00
#
_symmetry.space_group_name_H-M   'P 1'
#
loop_
_entity.id
_entity.type
_entity.pdbx_description
1 polymer ?
#
loop_
_entity_poly.entity_id
_entity_poly.type
_entity_poly.pdbx_seq_one_letter_code
_entity_poly.pdbx_strand_id
1 'polypeptide(L)'
;MKLILITILAITHSFFTFALDGPPFEVIGGAKLIASLNIENEETLAKGTLSTGEEIIISNGDILFSVKLNVSSMGSFPLMSKLKSEDYGGNPLLISVYEYDFDKDGEMELMVVHSAGDYFVELEIFRYEKEEPQLVGSLFGQFLISLEDNVISFPYGSQGLTDEYIYRNDAFYNLVYHDPKNRD
;
A
#
# COMPACT_ATOMS: atom_id res chain seq x y z
N MET A 1 -33.01 10.33 25.48
CA MET A 1 -32.16 10.78 24.35
C MET A 1 -30.72 11.08 24.82
N LYS A 2 -30.07 10.11 25.49
CA LYS A 2 -28.68 10.21 25.98
C LYS A 2 -27.83 8.99 25.63
N LEU A 3 -28.43 7.93 25.08
CA LEU A 3 -27.75 6.65 24.83
C LEU A 3 -27.12 6.56 23.43
N ILE A 4 -27.55 7.39 22.46
CA ILE A 4 -27.04 7.36 21.08
C ILE A 4 -25.72 8.15 20.96
N LEU A 5 -25.46 9.10 21.86
CA LEU A 5 -24.25 9.94 21.80
C LEU A 5 -22.98 9.23 22.28
N ILE A 6 -23.12 8.21 23.14
CA ILE A 6 -21.97 7.47 23.71
C ILE A 6 -21.44 6.44 22.71
N THR A 7 -22.31 5.84 21.89
CA THR A 7 -21.90 4.83 20.89
C THR A 7 -21.12 5.45 19.73
N ILE A 8 -21.49 6.66 19.29
CA ILE A 8 -20.78 7.38 18.22
C ILE A 8 -19.38 7.83 18.69
N LEU A 9 -19.25 8.24 19.96
CA LEU A 9 -17.96 8.67 20.52
C LEU A 9 -16.97 7.51 20.73
N ALA A 10 -17.46 6.29 20.97
CA ALA A 10 -16.63 5.10 21.12
C ALA A 10 -16.07 4.62 19.78
N ILE A 11 -16.88 4.68 18.71
CA ILE A 11 -16.46 4.26 17.37
C ILE A 11 -15.35 5.18 16.83
N THR A 12 -15.43 6.50 17.08
CA THR A 12 -14.36 7.40 16.64
C THR A 12 -13.05 7.17 17.39
N HIS A 13 -13.06 6.88 18.69
CA HIS A 13 -11.83 6.59 19.44
C HIS A 13 -11.15 5.29 18.97
N SER A 14 -11.91 4.27 18.56
CA SER A 14 -11.34 3.00 18.10
C SER A 14 -10.48 3.14 16.84
N PHE A 15 -10.87 4.00 15.89
CA PHE A 15 -10.05 4.26 14.70
C PHE A 15 -8.77 5.05 14.99
N PHE A 16 -8.76 5.90 16.04
CA PHE A 16 -7.57 6.68 16.40
C PHE A 16 -6.59 5.96 17.33
N THR A 17 -7.05 4.96 18.09
CA THR A 17 -6.15 4.22 19.01
C THR A 17 -5.26 3.22 18.25
N PHE A 18 -5.64 2.82 17.04
CA PHE A 18 -4.82 1.98 16.16
C PHE A 18 -3.49 2.64 15.75
N ALA A 19 -3.42 3.97 15.79
CA ALA A 19 -2.29 4.73 15.29
C ALA A 19 -1.11 4.88 16.28
N LEU A 20 -1.27 4.52 17.55
CA LEU A 20 -0.20 4.75 18.55
C LEU A 20 0.70 3.53 18.80
N ASP A 21 0.20 2.31 18.62
CA ASP A 21 0.96 1.05 18.88
C ASP A 21 0.86 0.04 17.71
N GLY A 22 0.21 0.41 16.60
CA GLY A 22 0.02 -0.43 15.40
C GLY A 22 1.10 -0.25 14.33
N PRO A 23 1.09 -1.07 13.26
CA PRO A 23 1.96 -0.84 12.11
C PRO A 23 1.68 0.55 11.49
N PRO A 24 2.68 1.20 10.84
CA PRO A 24 2.53 2.54 10.27
C PRO A 24 1.48 2.60 9.16
N PHE A 25 1.05 1.45 8.64
CA PHE A 25 -0.11 1.32 7.77
C PHE A 25 -0.82 -0.03 7.90
N GLU A 26 -2.05 -0.07 7.39
CA GLU A 26 -2.88 -1.26 7.26
C GLU A 26 -3.46 -1.34 5.84
N VAL A 27 -3.45 -2.55 5.26
CA VAL A 27 -4.14 -2.85 4.00
C VAL A 27 -5.32 -3.75 4.29
N ILE A 28 -6.52 -3.28 3.97
CA ILE A 28 -7.78 -4.04 4.09
C ILE A 28 -8.38 -4.27 2.69
N GLY A 29 -9.23 -5.30 2.55
CA GLY A 29 -9.94 -5.53 1.28
C GLY A 29 -9.51 -6.74 0.47
N GLY A 30 -8.85 -7.72 1.09
CA GLY A 30 -8.59 -9.04 0.47
C GLY A 30 -7.24 -9.20 -0.22
N ALA A 31 -6.37 -8.19 -0.16
CA ALA A 31 -4.98 -8.32 -0.60
C ALA A 31 -4.26 -9.44 0.17
N LYS A 32 -3.45 -10.21 -0.55
CA LYS A 32 -2.62 -11.25 0.04
C LYS A 32 -1.23 -10.67 0.33
N LEU A 33 -0.86 -10.60 1.61
CA LEU A 33 0.50 -10.23 2.00
C LEU A 33 1.51 -11.29 1.51
N ILE A 34 2.55 -10.85 0.82
CA ILE A 34 3.61 -11.69 0.27
C ILE A 34 4.87 -11.62 1.13
N ALA A 35 5.35 -10.41 1.40
CA ALA A 35 6.55 -10.17 2.19
C ALA A 35 6.40 -8.84 2.94
N SER A 36 6.99 -8.75 4.13
CA SER A 36 7.03 -7.54 4.92
C SER A 36 8.36 -7.45 5.64
N LEU A 37 8.97 -6.26 5.65
CA LEU A 37 10.22 -5.98 6.35
C LEU A 37 10.03 -4.73 7.20
N ASN A 38 10.12 -4.89 8.53
CA ASN A 38 10.21 -3.78 9.48
C ASN A 38 11.68 -3.58 9.86
N ILE A 39 12.22 -2.41 9.54
CA ILE A 39 13.65 -2.13 9.67
C ILE A 39 14.08 -1.85 11.12
N GLU A 40 13.14 -1.58 12.04
CA GLU A 40 13.47 -1.49 13.47
C GLU A 40 13.93 -2.82 14.07
N ASN A 41 13.57 -3.94 13.45
CA ASN A 41 13.80 -5.27 14.02
C ASN A 41 15.20 -5.85 13.72
N GLU A 42 16.14 -5.03 13.23
CA GLU A 42 17.47 -5.46 12.73
C GLU A 42 17.43 -6.48 11.58
N GLU A 43 16.23 -6.80 11.06
CA GLU A 43 16.05 -7.66 9.91
C GLU A 43 16.55 -6.98 8.65
N THR A 44 17.36 -7.71 7.88
CA THR A 44 17.96 -7.19 6.64
C THR A 44 17.31 -7.74 5.38
N LEU A 45 16.42 -8.73 5.52
CA LEU A 45 15.87 -9.48 4.41
C LEU A 45 14.51 -10.07 4.76
N ALA A 46 13.52 -9.81 3.91
CA ALA A 46 12.25 -10.54 3.88
C ALA A 46 12.04 -11.18 2.50
N LYS A 47 11.39 -12.34 2.48
CA LYS A 47 11.09 -13.09 1.26
C LYS A 47 9.66 -13.56 1.24
N GLY A 48 9.09 -13.66 0.05
CA GLY A 48 7.76 -14.21 -0.16
C GLY A 48 7.64 -14.86 -1.54
N THR A 49 6.59 -15.66 -1.72
CA THR A 49 6.30 -16.35 -2.97
C THR A 49 4.96 -15.90 -3.51
N LEU A 50 4.97 -15.42 -4.75
CA LEU A 50 3.79 -15.01 -5.51
C LEU A 50 2.91 -16.21 -5.83
N SER A 51 1.65 -15.95 -6.18
CA SER A 51 0.70 -16.97 -6.64
C SER A 51 1.16 -17.62 -7.95
N THR A 52 1.99 -16.93 -8.72
CA THR A 52 2.68 -17.45 -9.91
C THR A 52 3.84 -18.39 -9.59
N GLY A 53 4.30 -18.43 -8.33
CA GLY A 53 5.46 -19.19 -7.87
C GLY A 53 6.78 -18.41 -7.86
N GLU A 54 6.80 -17.18 -8.38
CA GLU A 54 8.00 -16.33 -8.39
C GLU A 54 8.31 -15.73 -7.01
N GLU A 55 9.56 -15.31 -6.80
CA GLU A 55 10.04 -14.86 -5.48
C GLU A 55 10.09 -13.33 -5.38
N ILE A 56 9.54 -12.79 -4.30
CA ILE A 56 9.76 -11.40 -3.88
C ILE A 56 10.87 -11.36 -2.84
N ILE A 57 11.80 -10.43 -3.00
CA ILE A 57 12.83 -10.12 -2.01
C ILE A 57 12.71 -8.64 -1.62
N ILE A 58 12.58 -8.39 -0.32
CA ILE A 58 12.79 -7.07 0.29
C ILE A 58 14.12 -7.14 1.02
N SER A 59 15.05 -6.26 0.70
CA SER A 59 16.36 -6.22 1.37
C SER A 59 16.72 -4.82 1.81
N ASN A 60 17.26 -4.73 3.03
CA ASN A 60 17.92 -3.55 3.57
C ASN A 60 19.44 -3.70 3.31
N GLY A 61 19.99 -2.85 2.44
CA GLY A 61 21.44 -2.72 2.28
C GLY A 61 21.98 -1.52 3.05
N ASP A 62 23.31 -1.44 3.23
CA ASP A 62 23.98 -0.42 4.07
C ASP A 62 23.57 1.05 3.81
N ILE A 63 23.01 1.36 2.63
CA ILE A 63 22.65 2.73 2.23
C ILE A 63 21.22 2.80 1.64
N LEU A 64 20.69 1.69 1.13
CA LEU A 64 19.51 1.70 0.26
C LEU A 64 18.62 0.49 0.50
N PHE A 65 17.31 0.74 0.60
CA PHE A 65 16.30 -0.31 0.56
C PHE A 65 16.00 -0.68 -0.88
N SER A 66 15.71 -1.96 -1.12
CA SER A 66 15.27 -2.43 -2.43
C SER A 66 14.22 -3.52 -2.31
N VAL A 67 13.20 -3.42 -3.16
CA VAL A 67 12.25 -4.50 -3.43
C VAL A 67 12.54 -5.03 -4.82
N LYS A 68 12.67 -6.35 -4.94
CA LYS A 68 12.96 -7.04 -6.19
C LYS A 68 12.00 -8.19 -6.41
N LEU A 69 11.61 -8.36 -7.67
CA LEU A 69 10.94 -9.55 -8.18
C LEU A 69 11.97 -10.44 -8.87
N ASN A 70 12.12 -11.67 -8.40
CA ASN A 70 12.93 -12.70 -9.04
C ASN A 70 12.03 -13.62 -9.86
N VAL A 71 12.14 -13.49 -11.18
CA VAL A 71 11.45 -14.32 -12.16
C VAL A 71 12.40 -15.41 -12.62
N SER A 72 12.01 -16.67 -12.38
CA SER A 72 12.85 -17.85 -12.62
C SER A 72 13.41 -17.94 -14.04
N SER A 73 12.66 -17.44 -15.04
CA SER A 73 13.04 -17.44 -16.46
C SER A 73 13.77 -16.19 -16.95
N MET A 74 13.67 -15.07 -16.23
CA MET A 74 14.10 -13.74 -16.74
C MET A 74 15.09 -13.00 -15.84
N GLY A 75 15.27 -13.45 -14.59
CA GLY A 75 16.17 -12.82 -13.64
C GLY A 75 15.46 -11.88 -12.66
N SER A 76 16.17 -10.87 -12.18
CA SER A 76 15.71 -10.00 -11.08
C SER A 76 15.36 -8.61 -11.58
N PHE A 77 14.13 -8.18 -11.30
CA PHE A 77 13.60 -6.85 -11.64
C PHE A 77 13.47 -5.99 -10.40
N PRO A 78 13.98 -4.74 -10.39
CA PRO A 78 13.70 -3.81 -9.31
C PRO A 78 12.24 -3.35 -9.41
N LEU A 79 11.47 -3.52 -8.35
CA LEU A 79 10.12 -2.94 -8.26
C LEU A 79 10.19 -1.53 -7.67
N MET A 80 10.91 -1.40 -6.55
CA MET A 80 11.13 -0.10 -5.91
C MET A 80 12.63 0.19 -5.86
N SER A 81 13.04 1.30 -6.46
CA SER A 81 14.45 1.68 -6.48
C SER A 81 14.77 2.67 -5.38
N LYS A 82 15.58 2.22 -4.41
CA LYS A 82 16.52 3.04 -3.66
C LYS A 82 15.88 4.13 -2.78
N LEU A 83 15.14 3.72 -1.77
CA LEU A 83 14.84 4.60 -0.64
C LEU A 83 16.10 4.74 0.23
N LYS A 84 16.48 5.96 0.60
CA LYS A 84 17.48 6.18 1.65
C LYS A 84 16.77 6.35 2.98
N SER A 85 17.35 5.83 4.05
CA SER A 85 16.89 6.12 5.41
C SER A 85 16.89 7.62 5.74
N GLU A 86 17.80 8.37 5.11
CA GLU A 86 17.89 9.84 5.20
C GLU A 86 16.66 10.55 4.63
N ASP A 87 16.03 10.00 3.59
CA ASP A 87 14.84 10.58 2.95
C ASP A 87 13.65 10.61 3.93
N TYR A 88 13.72 9.80 4.98
CA TYR A 88 12.69 9.64 5.99
C TYR A 88 13.15 10.05 7.39
N GLY A 89 14.20 10.88 7.50
CA GLY A 89 14.60 11.48 8.79
C GLY A 89 15.03 10.48 9.87
N GLY A 90 15.39 9.25 9.48
CA GLY A 90 15.70 8.17 10.44
C GLY A 90 14.48 7.52 11.07
N ASN A 91 13.28 7.75 10.55
CA ASN A 91 12.06 7.10 11.02
C ASN A 91 12.03 5.61 10.65
N PRO A 92 11.34 4.79 11.46
CA PRO A 92 11.04 3.40 11.16
C PRO A 92 10.38 3.26 9.80
N LEU A 93 11.01 2.52 8.89
CA LEU A 93 10.46 2.21 7.59
C LEU A 93 9.87 0.80 7.62
N LEU A 94 8.59 0.70 7.27
CA LEU A 94 7.93 -0.56 6.96
C LEU A 94 7.77 -0.64 5.45
N ILE A 95 8.20 -1.77 4.86
CA ILE A 95 7.94 -2.09 3.45
C ILE A 95 7.15 -3.39 3.43
N SER A 96 6.04 -3.43 2.72
CA SER A 96 5.25 -4.64 2.50
C SER A 96 4.85 -4.79 1.04
N VAL A 97 4.84 -6.03 0.56
CA VAL A 97 4.43 -6.38 -0.80
C VAL A 97 3.18 -7.24 -0.73
N TYR A 98 2.16 -6.90 -1.53
CA TYR A 98 0.89 -7.61 -1.62
C TYR A 98 0.57 -8.02 -3.06
N GLU A 99 -0.27 -9.06 -3.19
CA GLU A 99 -0.97 -9.41 -4.43
C GLU A 99 -2.45 -9.02 -4.33
N TYR A 100 -2.99 -8.43 -5.40
CA TYR A 100 -4.42 -8.15 -5.54
C TYR A 100 -4.81 -8.11 -7.02
N ASP A 101 -6.00 -8.63 -7.36
CA ASP A 101 -6.54 -8.68 -8.73
C ASP A 101 -7.57 -7.55 -8.90
N PHE A 102 -7.14 -6.41 -9.45
CA PHE A 102 -7.97 -5.21 -9.54
C PHE A 102 -9.02 -5.28 -10.66
N ASP A 103 -8.72 -5.93 -11.80
CA ASP A 103 -9.63 -5.99 -12.94
C ASP A 103 -10.41 -7.31 -13.06
N LYS A 104 -10.17 -8.25 -12.14
CA LYS A 104 -10.81 -9.57 -12.05
C LYS A 104 -10.53 -10.44 -13.26
N ASP A 105 -9.36 -10.27 -13.88
CA ASP A 105 -8.92 -11.07 -15.02
C ASP A 105 -8.26 -12.40 -14.61
N GLY A 106 -7.97 -12.57 -13.31
CA GLY A 106 -7.35 -13.75 -12.71
C GLY A 106 -5.83 -13.68 -12.62
N GLU A 107 -5.21 -12.63 -13.15
CA GLU A 107 -3.81 -12.27 -12.92
C GLU A 107 -3.74 -11.24 -11.77
N MET A 108 -2.63 -11.26 -11.03
CA MET A 108 -2.48 -10.43 -9.82
C MET A 108 -1.59 -9.23 -10.12
N GLU A 109 -2.02 -8.03 -9.72
CA GLU A 109 -1.12 -6.90 -9.57
C GLU A 109 -0.30 -7.01 -8.27
N LEU A 110 0.92 -6.48 -8.34
CA LEU A 110 1.82 -6.36 -7.20
C LEU A 110 1.73 -4.96 -6.62
N MET A 111 1.42 -4.88 -5.34
CA MET A 111 1.41 -3.63 -4.59
C MET A 111 2.64 -3.57 -3.70
N VAL A 112 3.50 -2.57 -3.89
CA VAL A 112 4.62 -2.25 -2.99
C VAL A 112 4.20 -1.06 -2.13
N VAL A 113 3.94 -1.32 -0.86
CA VAL A 113 3.54 -0.32 0.12
C VAL A 113 4.71 -0.02 1.03
N HIS A 114 5.00 1.26 1.24
CA HIS A 114 5.99 1.67 2.21
C HIS A 114 5.58 2.95 2.95
N SER A 115 6.04 3.06 4.18
CA SER A 115 5.76 4.20 5.06
C SER A 115 6.88 4.38 6.05
N ALA A 116 7.27 5.63 6.27
CA ALA A 116 8.19 5.96 7.35
C ALA A 116 7.53 6.84 8.40
N GLY A 117 7.32 6.28 9.58
CA GLY A 117 7.05 6.96 10.86
C GLY A 117 5.85 7.90 11.01
N ASP A 118 5.25 8.44 9.94
CA ASP A 118 4.37 9.62 10.02
C ASP A 118 3.01 9.43 9.33
N TYR A 119 2.44 8.22 9.38
CA TYR A 119 1.08 7.91 8.91
C TYR A 119 0.79 8.18 7.43
N PHE A 120 1.82 8.51 6.64
CA PHE A 120 1.74 8.62 5.19
C PHE A 120 2.26 7.37 4.54
N VAL A 121 1.61 6.94 3.47
CA VAL A 121 1.97 5.75 2.72
C VAL A 121 2.22 6.11 1.28
N GLU A 122 3.25 5.52 0.73
CA GLU A 122 3.51 5.46 -0.70
C GLU A 122 3.16 4.06 -1.18
N LEU A 123 2.39 3.99 -2.26
CA LEU A 123 1.94 2.75 -2.89
C LEU A 123 2.30 2.78 -4.37
N GLU A 124 3.15 1.84 -4.77
CA GLU A 124 3.45 1.56 -6.18
C GLU A 124 2.75 0.26 -6.58
N ILE A 125 2.00 0.29 -7.69
CA ILE A 125 1.30 -0.89 -8.22
C ILE A 125 1.93 -1.29 -9.56
N PHE A 126 2.26 -2.57 -9.71
CA PHE A 126 2.86 -3.14 -10.90
C PHE A 126 1.98 -4.24 -11.49
N ARG A 127 1.74 -4.18 -12.80
CA ARG A 127 1.20 -5.29 -13.58
C ARG A 127 2.35 -6.21 -13.99
N TYR A 128 2.20 -7.51 -13.80
CA TYR A 128 3.22 -8.50 -14.16
C TYR A 128 2.57 -9.78 -14.71
N GLU A 129 2.73 -10.01 -16.01
CA GLU A 129 2.24 -11.20 -16.73
C GLU A 129 3.41 -12.01 -17.32
N LYS A 130 4.41 -12.36 -16.50
CA LYS A 130 5.61 -13.11 -16.93
C LYS A 130 6.53 -12.35 -17.90
N GLU A 131 6.38 -11.03 -17.96
CA GLU A 131 7.29 -10.09 -18.64
C GLU A 131 7.92 -9.12 -17.64
N GLU A 132 8.61 -8.08 -18.09
CA GLU A 132 9.13 -7.04 -17.20
C GLU A 132 7.96 -6.33 -16.48
N PRO A 133 7.96 -6.23 -15.14
CA PRO A 133 6.91 -5.55 -14.38
C PRO A 133 6.69 -4.11 -14.87
N GLN A 134 5.44 -3.74 -15.11
CA GLN A 134 5.06 -2.40 -15.56
C GLN A 134 4.41 -1.63 -14.41
N LEU A 135 4.93 -0.44 -14.09
CA LEU A 135 4.30 0.45 -13.12
C LEU A 135 2.97 0.97 -13.69
N VAL A 136 1.85 0.63 -13.05
CA VAL A 136 0.49 1.03 -13.45
C VAL A 136 -0.16 2.02 -12.49
N GLY A 137 0.42 2.20 -11.30
CA GLY A 137 -0.01 3.20 -10.32
C GLY A 137 1.10 3.63 -9.38
N SER A 138 1.16 4.90 -9.06
CA SER A 138 2.00 5.46 -8.00
C SER A 138 1.14 6.45 -7.21
N LEU A 139 0.75 6.05 -6.01
CA LEU A 139 -0.26 6.69 -5.18
C LEU A 139 0.35 7.09 -3.84
N PHE A 140 -0.22 8.14 -3.25
CA PHE A 140 0.16 8.66 -1.95
C PHE A 140 -1.10 8.86 -1.12
N GLY A 141 -1.06 8.47 0.15
CA GLY A 141 -2.22 8.59 1.04
C GLY A 141 -1.87 8.43 2.51
N GLN A 142 -2.89 8.15 3.33
CA GLN A 142 -2.73 7.93 4.77
C GLN A 142 -2.64 6.44 5.13
N PHE A 143 -2.30 6.16 6.39
CA PHE A 143 -2.04 4.86 7.00
C PHE A 143 -3.07 3.75 6.72
N LEU A 144 -4.30 4.06 6.28
CA LEU A 144 -5.27 3.03 5.92
C LEU A 144 -5.44 2.97 4.39
N ILE A 145 -5.17 1.78 3.83
CA ILE A 145 -5.38 1.46 2.42
C ILE A 145 -6.55 0.49 2.34
N SER A 146 -7.67 0.93 1.79
CA SER A 146 -8.85 0.08 1.59
C SER A 146 -8.99 -0.32 0.13
N LEU A 147 -9.13 -1.62 -0.12
CA LEU A 147 -9.36 -2.17 -1.44
C LEU A 147 -10.81 -2.65 -1.55
N GLU A 148 -11.51 -2.20 -2.57
CA GLU A 148 -12.85 -2.68 -2.90
C GLU A 148 -12.98 -2.79 -4.41
N ASP A 149 -13.08 -4.02 -4.92
CA ASP A 149 -13.11 -4.32 -6.35
C ASP A 149 -11.92 -3.67 -7.09
N ASN A 150 -12.19 -2.78 -8.03
CA ASN A 150 -11.17 -2.08 -8.80
C ASN A 150 -10.84 -0.70 -8.21
N VAL A 151 -11.15 -0.45 -6.93
CA VAL A 151 -10.97 0.84 -6.27
C VAL A 151 -10.00 0.72 -5.09
N ILE A 152 -9.09 1.70 -5.01
CA ILE A 152 -8.25 1.96 -3.83
C ILE A 152 -8.76 3.23 -3.17
N SER A 153 -8.99 3.16 -1.87
CA SER A 153 -9.37 4.31 -1.05
C SER A 153 -8.33 4.56 0.03
N PHE A 154 -7.96 5.83 0.21
CA PHE A 154 -7.16 6.32 1.32
C PHE A 154 -8.02 7.24 2.19
N PRO A 155 -8.73 6.70 3.20
CA PRO A 155 -9.50 7.50 4.13
C PRO A 155 -8.58 8.45 4.90
N TYR A 156 -8.97 9.72 5.02
CA TYR A 156 -8.25 10.67 5.84
C TYR A 156 -9.15 11.44 6.81
N GLY A 157 -8.71 11.48 8.07
CA GLY A 157 -9.42 12.12 9.16
C GLY A 157 -10.78 11.46 9.50
N SER A 158 -11.47 12.03 10.50
CA SER A 158 -12.77 11.52 10.97
C SER A 158 -13.98 12.06 10.22
N GLN A 159 -13.76 12.87 9.18
CA GLN A 159 -14.81 13.58 8.45
C GLN A 159 -15.42 12.77 7.30
N GLY A 160 -14.97 11.52 7.12
CA GLY A 160 -15.40 10.67 6.00
C GLY A 160 -14.86 11.15 4.65
N LEU A 161 -13.73 11.86 4.66
CA LEU A 161 -13.01 12.23 3.45
C LEU A 161 -12.10 11.08 3.04
N THR A 162 -12.00 10.85 1.74
CA THR A 162 -11.19 9.77 1.18
C THR A 162 -10.66 10.21 -0.18
N ASP A 163 -9.40 9.89 -0.47
CA ASP A 163 -8.89 9.91 -1.83
C ASP A 163 -9.19 8.54 -2.43
N GLU A 164 -9.93 8.51 -3.54
CA GLU A 164 -10.29 7.27 -4.21
C GLU A 164 -9.64 7.21 -5.59
N TYR A 165 -9.17 6.03 -5.96
CA TYR A 165 -8.52 5.75 -7.23
C TYR A 165 -9.16 4.53 -7.86
N ILE A 166 -9.63 4.66 -9.09
CA ILE A 166 -10.21 3.55 -9.86
C ILE A 166 -9.18 2.98 -10.83
N TYR A 167 -9.01 1.67 -10.83
CA TYR A 167 -8.23 0.93 -11.81
C TYR A 167 -9.07 0.66 -13.05
N ARG A 168 -8.57 1.06 -14.21
CA ARG A 168 -9.21 0.82 -15.50
C ARG A 168 -8.19 0.96 -16.62
N ASN A 169 -8.25 0.11 -17.64
CA ASN A 169 -7.36 0.18 -18.81
C ASN A 169 -5.87 0.29 -18.40
N ASP A 170 -5.44 -0.60 -17.50
CA ASP A 170 -4.04 -0.70 -17.05
C ASP A 170 -3.48 0.54 -16.33
N ALA A 171 -4.35 1.36 -15.74
CA ALA A 171 -3.96 2.55 -15.01
C ALA A 171 -4.93 2.91 -13.88
N PHE A 172 -4.41 3.61 -12.87
CA PHE A 172 -5.22 4.22 -11.81
C PHE A 172 -5.59 5.66 -12.12
N TYR A 173 -6.86 6.01 -11.90
CA TYR A 173 -7.39 7.36 -12.06
C TYR A 173 -7.98 7.87 -10.75
N ASN A 174 -7.61 9.08 -10.34
CA ASN A 174 -8.21 9.72 -9.17
C ASN A 174 -9.70 10.03 -9.44
N LEU A 175 -10.57 9.59 -8.54
CA LEU A 175 -11.99 9.88 -8.54
C LEU A 175 -12.25 11.24 -7.88
N VAL A 176 -12.29 12.28 -8.70
CA VAL A 176 -12.65 13.63 -8.24
C VAL A 176 -14.18 13.76 -8.20
N TYR A 177 -14.76 13.75 -7.00
CA TYR A 177 -16.18 14.05 -6.83
C TYR A 177 -16.46 15.53 -7.06
N HIS A 178 -17.02 15.86 -8.22
CA HIS A 178 -17.61 17.16 -8.47
C HIS A 178 -19.08 17.15 -8.03
N ASP A 179 -19.46 18.03 -7.08
CA ASP A 179 -20.88 18.36 -6.90
C ASP A 179 -21.32 19.23 -8.09
N PRO A 180 -22.16 18.71 -9.01
CA PRO A 180 -22.61 19.50 -10.16
C PRO A 180 -23.42 20.73 -9.77
N LYS A 181 -23.88 20.84 -8.50
CA LYS A 181 -24.62 22.01 -7.99
C LYS A 181 -23.71 23.18 -7.56
N ASN A 182 -22.40 22.96 -7.47
CA ASN A 182 -21.41 24.00 -7.11
C ASN A 182 -20.64 24.52 -8.34
N ARG A 183 -21.21 24.43 -9.55
CA ARG A 183 -20.70 25.13 -10.72
C ARG A 183 -21.36 26.50 -10.78
N ASP A 184 -20.62 27.53 -10.38
CA ASP A 184 -21.00 28.95 -10.53
C ASP A 184 -21.31 29.30 -12.00
#